data_AF-A0A3D0XZQ2-F1
#
_entry.id   AF-A0A3D0XZQ2-F1
#
_cell.length_a   1.000
_cell.length_b   1.000
_cell.length_c   1.000
_cell.angle_alpha   90.00
_cell.angle_beta   90.00
_cell.angle_gamma   90.00
#
_symmetry.space_group_name_H-M   'P 1'
#
loop_
_entity.id
_entity.type
_entity.pdbx_description
1 polymer ?
#
loop_
_entity_poly.entity_id
_entity_poly.type
_entity_poly.pdbx_seq_one_letter_code
_entity_poly.pdbx_strand_id
1 'polypeptide(L)'
;MPYQKRNKKNHYKTNKKQAYKKEKTNKKKLIQKNNNNSNKSEKKKFSQKHPKIALFIKICLLLFVALIVTIAGIICGMIYGGWGDDFAITKEELVIGSSNSIILDKDGNKLAELSGDDNRKIIKLEQVPENLKNAYISIEDERFYKHNGIDFKRTGGAIFKYAIKGGNANFGG
;
A
#
# COMPACT_ATOMS: atom_id res chain seq x y z
N MET A 1 -13.39 3.18 114.62
CA MET A 1 -13.11 4.19 113.55
C MET A 1 -11.64 4.06 113.13
N PRO A 2 -11.21 4.35 111.88
CA PRO A 2 -11.97 4.57 110.64
C PRO A 2 -11.64 3.57 109.50
N TYR A 3 -12.45 3.65 108.44
CA TYR A 3 -12.54 2.78 107.26
C TYR A 3 -11.94 3.52 106.05
N GLN A 4 -11.00 2.93 105.30
CA GLN A 4 -10.44 3.54 104.08
C GLN A 4 -11.17 3.05 102.81
N LYS A 5 -11.85 3.97 102.10
CA LYS A 5 -12.48 3.76 100.78
C LYS A 5 -11.43 3.79 99.67
N ARG A 6 -11.23 2.67 98.95
CA ARG A 6 -10.44 2.61 97.71
C ARG A 6 -11.20 3.18 96.50
N ASN A 7 -10.51 4.02 95.73
CA ASN A 7 -11.00 4.82 94.62
C ASN A 7 -11.22 3.99 93.34
N LYS A 8 -12.46 3.55 93.06
CA LYS A 8 -12.84 2.80 91.83
C LYS A 8 -13.28 3.69 90.65
N LYS A 9 -13.04 5.01 90.66
CA LYS A 9 -13.64 5.92 89.65
C LYS A 9 -12.86 6.09 88.35
N ASN A 10 -11.60 5.66 88.26
CA ASN A 10 -10.75 5.95 87.09
C ASN A 10 -10.77 4.90 85.97
N HIS A 11 -11.23 3.67 86.24
CA HIS A 11 -11.29 2.63 85.19
C HIS A 11 -12.53 2.72 84.28
N TYR A 12 -13.63 3.35 84.73
CA TYR A 12 -14.86 3.45 83.94
C TYR A 12 -14.79 4.49 82.81
N LYS A 13 -13.98 5.55 82.96
CA LYS A 13 -13.88 6.62 81.95
C LYS A 13 -13.08 6.20 80.70
N THR A 14 -12.15 5.26 80.83
CA THR A 14 -11.27 4.83 79.74
C THR A 14 -11.98 3.89 78.76
N ASN A 15 -12.79 2.96 79.27
CA ASN A 15 -13.56 2.01 78.44
C ASN A 15 -14.64 2.70 77.59
N LYS A 16 -15.29 3.75 78.12
CA LYS A 16 -16.34 4.47 77.38
C LYS A 16 -15.80 5.24 76.16
N LYS A 17 -14.58 5.79 76.26
CA LYS A 17 -13.90 6.45 75.13
C LYS A 17 -13.47 5.47 74.04
N GLN A 18 -13.06 4.25 74.42
CA GLN A 18 -12.67 3.22 73.47
C GLN A 18 -13.88 2.62 72.74
N ALA A 19 -15.01 2.42 73.43
CA ALA A 19 -16.27 2.00 72.80
C ALA A 19 -16.79 3.02 71.77
N TYR A 20 -16.76 4.31 72.10
CA TYR A 20 -17.19 5.39 71.20
C TYR A 20 -16.31 5.50 69.93
N LYS A 21 -14.98 5.32 70.06
CA LYS A 21 -14.08 5.29 68.89
C LYS A 21 -14.34 4.06 67.99
N LYS A 22 -14.63 2.90 68.57
CA LYS A 22 -14.89 1.66 67.81
C LYS A 22 -16.19 1.73 67.00
N GLU A 23 -17.26 2.29 67.57
CA GLU A 23 -18.53 2.54 66.83
C GLU A 23 -18.36 3.55 65.70
N LYS A 24 -17.64 4.67 65.93
CA LYS A 24 -17.40 5.68 64.89
C LYS A 24 -16.55 5.15 63.73
N THR A 25 -15.66 4.19 64.01
CA THR A 25 -14.81 3.52 63.00
C THR A 25 -15.60 2.47 62.21
N ASN A 26 -16.47 1.70 62.88
CA ASN A 26 -17.37 0.76 62.21
C ASN A 26 -18.45 1.47 61.37
N LYS A 27 -18.98 2.61 61.85
CA LYS A 27 -19.94 3.43 61.08
C LYS A 27 -19.28 4.04 59.84
N LYS A 28 -18.03 4.49 59.92
CA LYS A 28 -17.24 4.91 58.73
C LYS A 28 -16.98 3.74 57.77
N LYS A 29 -16.65 2.54 58.25
CA LYS A 29 -16.49 1.35 57.39
C LYS A 29 -17.80 0.92 56.72
N LEU A 30 -18.93 1.04 57.39
CA LEU A 30 -20.26 0.73 56.82
C LEU A 30 -20.67 1.76 55.78
N ILE A 31 -20.42 3.05 56.01
CA ILE A 31 -20.71 4.12 55.04
C ILE A 31 -19.79 4.02 53.82
N GLN A 32 -18.52 3.65 53.99
CA GLN A 32 -17.57 3.50 52.89
C GLN A 32 -17.79 2.22 52.06
N LYS A 33 -18.40 1.18 52.64
CA LYS A 33 -18.77 -0.06 51.93
C LYS A 33 -20.04 0.08 51.07
N ASN A 34 -20.88 1.07 51.35
CA ASN A 34 -22.20 1.21 50.69
C ASN A 34 -22.25 2.20 49.51
N ASN A 35 -21.11 2.85 49.17
CA ASN A 35 -21.03 3.84 48.08
C ASN A 35 -20.41 3.31 46.78
N ASN A 36 -20.23 1.99 46.64
CA ASN A 36 -19.61 1.37 45.46
C ASN A 36 -20.56 0.48 44.63
N ASN A 37 -21.87 0.58 44.84
CA ASN A 37 -22.87 -0.20 44.10
C ASN A 37 -23.99 0.69 43.54
N SER A 38 -23.69 1.43 42.48
CA SER A 38 -24.67 1.79 41.44
C SER A 38 -23.93 2.43 40.27
N ASN A 39 -24.25 1.98 39.06
CA ASN A 39 -23.71 2.37 37.75
C ASN A 39 -22.40 1.69 37.32
N LYS A 40 -22.41 0.36 37.35
CA LYS A 40 -21.58 -0.44 36.45
C LYS A 40 -22.31 -0.57 35.12
N SER A 41 -22.18 0.45 34.26
CA SER A 41 -22.42 0.23 32.83
C SER A 41 -21.53 -0.93 32.39
N GLU A 42 -22.12 -1.94 31.75
CA GLU A 42 -21.39 -3.07 31.19
C GLU A 42 -20.42 -2.56 30.12
N LYS A 43 -19.22 -2.18 30.55
CA LYS A 43 -18.08 -2.08 29.65
C LYS A 43 -17.76 -3.50 29.22
N LYS A 44 -18.24 -3.90 28.03
CA LYS A 44 -17.76 -5.10 27.33
C LYS A 44 -16.25 -5.03 27.30
N LYS A 45 -15.60 -5.82 28.16
CA LYS A 45 -14.14 -6.00 28.16
C LYS A 45 -13.78 -6.82 26.93
N PHE A 46 -13.65 -6.18 25.78
CA PHE A 46 -12.95 -6.78 24.66
C PHE A 46 -11.44 -6.58 24.88
N SER A 47 -10.83 -7.46 25.66
CA SER A 47 -9.39 -7.44 25.90
C SER A 47 -8.86 -8.86 26.08
N GLN A 48 -8.79 -9.59 24.98
CA GLN A 48 -7.69 -10.51 24.75
C GLN A 48 -7.02 -10.06 23.44
N LYS A 49 -5.99 -9.23 23.58
CA LYS A 49 -5.14 -8.78 22.47
C LYS A 49 -4.33 -9.99 22.02
N HIS A 50 -4.80 -10.71 21.01
CA HIS A 50 -3.96 -11.61 20.24
C HIS A 50 -3.22 -10.75 19.20
N PRO A 51 -1.92 -10.44 19.38
CA PRO A 51 -1.21 -9.54 18.49
C PRO A 51 -1.18 -10.07 17.05
N LYS A 52 -1.20 -11.40 16.87
CA LYS A 52 -1.27 -12.07 15.56
C LYS A 52 -2.64 -11.89 14.88
N ILE A 53 -3.74 -11.91 15.63
CA ILE A 53 -5.10 -11.70 15.07
C ILE A 53 -5.30 -10.22 14.74
N ALA A 54 -4.79 -9.30 15.57
CA ALA A 54 -4.82 -7.88 15.26
C ALA A 54 -3.97 -7.54 14.01
N LEU A 55 -2.84 -8.22 13.82
CA LEU A 55 -2.03 -8.11 12.60
C LEU A 55 -2.77 -8.69 11.39
N PHE A 56 -3.41 -9.85 11.54
CA PHE A 56 -4.22 -10.47 10.48
C PHE A 56 -5.38 -9.57 10.05
N ILE A 57 -6.13 -9.00 10.99
CA ILE A 57 -7.23 -8.05 10.71
C ILE A 57 -6.70 -6.81 9.97
N LYS A 58 -5.54 -6.27 10.37
CA LYS A 58 -4.91 -5.13 9.68
C LYS A 58 -4.48 -5.47 8.25
N ILE A 59 -3.91 -6.66 8.03
CA ILE A 59 -3.53 -7.13 6.69
C ILE A 59 -4.78 -7.33 5.83
N CYS A 60 -5.83 -7.96 6.37
CA CYS A 60 -7.11 -8.12 5.67
C CYS A 60 -7.75 -6.77 5.33
N LEU A 61 -7.69 -5.78 6.23
CA LEU A 61 -8.20 -4.44 5.97
C LEU A 61 -7.37 -3.72 4.90
N LEU A 62 -6.05 -3.84 4.93
CA LEU A 62 -5.17 -3.30 3.89
C LEU A 62 -5.47 -3.92 2.52
N LEU A 63 -5.63 -5.24 2.45
CA LEU A 63 -5.99 -5.96 1.22
C LEU A 63 -7.39 -5.56 0.72
N PHE A 64 -8.35 -5.37 1.63
CA PHE A 64 -9.71 -4.93 1.29
C PHE A 64 -9.72 -3.50 0.73
N VAL A 65 -8.95 -2.58 1.33
CA VAL A 65 -8.78 -1.22 0.80
C VAL A 65 -8.08 -1.26 -0.55
N ALA A 66 -7.02 -2.05 -0.72
CA ALA A 66 -6.33 -2.21 -2.00
C ALA A 66 -7.28 -2.73 -3.09
N LEU A 67 -8.14 -3.70 -2.76
CA LEU A 67 -9.17 -4.23 -3.67
C LEU A 67 -10.15 -3.13 -4.10
N ILE A 68 -10.65 -2.32 -3.16
CA ILE A 68 -11.56 -1.21 -3.47
C ILE A 68 -10.87 -0.21 -4.42
N VAL A 69 -9.61 0.14 -4.15
CA VAL A 69 -8.83 1.05 -4.99
C VAL A 69 -8.64 0.47 -6.40
N THR A 70 -8.33 -0.83 -6.52
CA THR A 70 -8.21 -1.46 -7.85
C THR A 70 -9.54 -1.46 -8.62
N ILE A 71 -10.65 -1.76 -7.95
CA ILE A 71 -11.98 -1.76 -8.59
C ILE A 71 -12.37 -0.35 -9.01
N ALA A 72 -12.16 0.65 -8.14
CA ALA A 72 -12.42 2.04 -8.46
C ALA A 72 -11.54 2.52 -9.63
N GLY A 73 -10.27 2.10 -9.69
CA GLY A 73 -9.37 2.38 -10.79
C GLY A 73 -9.84 1.77 -12.11
N ILE A 74 -10.32 0.51 -12.10
CA ILE A 74 -10.90 -0.13 -13.28
C ILE A 74 -12.14 0.62 -13.75
N ILE A 75 -13.06 0.94 -12.83
CA ILE A 75 -14.31 1.68 -13.17
C ILE A 75 -13.99 3.07 -13.71
N CYS A 76 -13.05 3.81 -13.09
CA CYS A 76 -12.59 5.10 -13.62
C CYS A 76 -11.97 4.92 -15.00
N GLY A 77 -11.12 3.91 -15.20
CA GLY A 77 -10.58 3.55 -16.50
C GLY A 77 -11.69 3.33 -17.53
N MET A 78 -12.71 2.54 -17.22
CA MET A 78 -13.84 2.30 -18.13
C MET A 78 -14.62 3.58 -18.47
N ILE A 79 -14.86 4.47 -17.51
CA ILE A 79 -15.61 5.72 -17.71
C ILE A 79 -14.81 6.74 -18.54
N TYR A 80 -13.49 6.80 -18.35
CA TYR A 80 -12.61 7.79 -18.98
C TYR A 80 -11.87 7.26 -20.23
N GLY A 81 -12.38 6.22 -20.88
CA GLY A 81 -11.87 5.76 -22.18
C GLY A 81 -10.76 4.69 -22.14
N GLY A 82 -10.43 4.17 -20.96
CA GLY A 82 -9.46 3.07 -20.75
C GLY A 82 -9.78 1.75 -21.46
N TRP A 83 -10.98 1.63 -22.04
CA TRP A 83 -11.50 0.43 -22.71
C TRP A 83 -12.27 0.75 -24.01
N GLY A 84 -12.14 1.98 -24.53
CA GLY A 84 -12.64 2.31 -25.87
C GLY A 84 -11.75 1.72 -26.96
N ASP A 85 -12.22 1.79 -28.21
CA ASP A 85 -11.42 1.45 -29.40
C ASP A 85 -10.12 2.30 -29.50
N ASP A 86 -9.96 3.31 -28.65
CA ASP A 86 -8.74 4.11 -28.47
C ASP A 86 -7.47 3.29 -28.16
N PHE A 87 -7.60 2.07 -27.58
CA PHE A 87 -6.49 1.13 -27.41
C PHE A 87 -6.46 0.01 -28.46
N ALA A 88 -7.50 -0.12 -29.27
CA ALA A 88 -7.49 -1.03 -30.38
C ALA A 88 -6.56 -0.43 -31.43
N ILE A 89 -5.30 -0.90 -31.44
CA ILE A 89 -4.36 -0.55 -32.51
C ILE A 89 -5.02 -0.99 -33.82
N THR A 90 -5.53 0.00 -34.55
CA THR A 90 -6.19 -0.23 -35.82
C THR A 90 -5.13 -0.68 -36.83
N LYS A 91 -5.50 -1.51 -37.80
CA LYS A 91 -4.52 -1.96 -38.81
C LYS A 91 -3.95 -0.77 -39.57
N GLU A 92 -4.73 0.29 -39.68
CA GLU A 92 -4.45 1.57 -40.28
C GLU A 92 -3.34 2.33 -39.52
N GLU A 93 -3.29 2.21 -38.19
CA GLU A 93 -2.21 2.76 -37.34
C GLU A 93 -0.91 1.95 -37.42
N LEU A 94 -1.00 0.65 -37.71
CA LEU A 94 0.15 -0.21 -37.99
C LEU A 94 0.70 -0.07 -39.41
N VAL A 95 -0.01 0.63 -40.29
CA VAL A 95 0.53 0.97 -41.61
C VAL A 95 1.69 1.92 -41.36
N ILE A 96 2.90 1.45 -41.67
CA ILE A 96 4.12 2.25 -41.62
C ILE A 96 3.85 3.56 -42.37
N GLY A 97 3.88 4.67 -41.63
CA GLY A 97 3.59 6.00 -42.15
C GLY A 97 4.41 6.32 -43.40
N SER A 98 3.91 7.27 -44.20
CA SER A 98 4.42 7.69 -45.52
C SER A 98 5.91 7.44 -45.72
N SER A 99 6.25 6.65 -46.74
CA SER A 99 7.62 6.55 -47.25
C SER A 99 7.89 7.65 -48.26
N ASN A 100 9.17 7.93 -48.50
CA ASN A 100 9.56 8.91 -49.50
C ASN A 100 9.01 8.54 -50.90
N SER A 101 8.60 9.55 -51.66
CA SER A 101 8.20 9.38 -53.06
C SER A 101 9.42 9.39 -53.97
N ILE A 102 9.52 8.43 -54.89
CA ILE A 102 10.64 8.32 -55.83
C ILE A 102 10.17 8.76 -57.23
N ILE A 103 10.83 9.78 -57.79
CA ILE A 103 10.61 10.25 -59.16
C ILE A 103 11.59 9.52 -60.07
N LEU A 104 11.08 8.88 -61.13
CA LEU A 104 11.85 8.13 -62.12
C LEU A 104 11.81 8.82 -63.48
N ASP A 105 12.87 8.68 -64.28
CA ASP A 105 12.86 9.06 -65.70
C ASP A 105 12.17 7.99 -66.57
N LYS A 106 12.08 8.23 -67.88
CA LYS A 106 11.47 7.30 -68.85
C LYS A 106 12.18 5.94 -68.94
N ASP A 107 13.45 5.88 -68.55
CA ASP A 107 14.30 4.70 -68.60
C ASP A 107 14.36 3.99 -67.23
N GLY A 108 13.65 4.52 -66.22
CA GLY A 108 13.58 3.97 -64.86
C GLY A 108 14.68 4.45 -63.91
N ASN A 109 15.53 5.41 -64.31
CA ASN A 109 16.54 5.97 -63.43
C ASN A 109 15.92 6.95 -62.44
N LYS A 110 16.39 6.91 -61.19
CA LYS A 110 15.93 7.81 -60.14
C LYS A 110 16.41 9.25 -60.39
N LEU A 111 15.46 10.17 -60.53
CA LEU A 111 15.70 11.60 -60.68
C LEU A 111 15.72 12.31 -59.33
N ALA A 112 14.75 11.99 -58.47
CA ALA A 112 14.61 12.64 -57.17
C ALA A 112 13.91 11.73 -56.15
N GLU A 113 14.12 12.06 -54.88
CA GLU A 113 13.40 11.48 -53.74
C GLU A 113 12.79 12.63 -52.95
N LEU A 114 11.47 12.60 -52.79
CA LEU A 114 10.73 13.60 -52.02
C LEU A 114 10.37 12.98 -50.67
N SER A 115 10.91 13.56 -49.60
CA SER A 115 10.52 13.26 -48.22
C SER A 115 9.49 14.28 -47.72
N GLY A 116 8.62 13.87 -46.81
CA GLY A 116 7.80 14.79 -46.01
C GLY A 116 8.63 15.39 -44.87
N ASP A 117 8.05 15.48 -43.68
CA ASP A 117 8.75 15.96 -42.48
C ASP A 117 9.94 15.06 -42.09
N ASP A 118 9.82 13.76 -42.36
CA ASP A 118 10.87 12.78 -42.10
C ASP A 118 11.37 12.14 -43.40
N ASN A 119 12.68 11.91 -43.45
CA ASN A 119 13.32 11.13 -44.49
C ASN A 119 13.30 9.64 -44.10
N ARG A 120 12.35 8.87 -44.66
CA ARG A 120 12.12 7.45 -44.30
C ARG A 120 12.25 6.54 -45.52
N LYS A 121 13.09 5.51 -45.38
CA LYS A 121 13.21 4.41 -46.34
C LYS A 121 12.74 3.10 -45.70
N ILE A 122 11.65 2.54 -46.23
CA ILE A 122 11.14 1.24 -45.80
C ILE A 122 11.98 0.15 -46.48
N ILE A 123 12.60 -0.72 -45.68
CA ILE A 123 13.32 -1.91 -46.13
C ILE A 123 12.78 -3.14 -45.41
N LYS A 124 12.90 -4.31 -46.03
CA LYS A 124 12.54 -5.57 -45.37
C LYS A 124 13.64 -5.98 -44.40
N LEU A 125 13.29 -6.73 -43.35
CA LEU A 125 14.24 -7.16 -42.32
C LEU A 125 15.37 -8.02 -42.90
N GLU A 126 15.11 -8.79 -43.97
CA GLU A 126 16.11 -9.62 -44.64
C GLU A 126 17.18 -8.80 -45.37
N GLN A 127 16.88 -7.52 -45.67
CA GLN A 127 17.82 -6.59 -46.29
C GLN A 127 18.78 -5.97 -45.26
N VAL A 128 18.53 -6.14 -43.97
CA VAL A 128 19.37 -5.59 -42.90
C VAL A 128 20.56 -6.53 -42.66
N PRO A 129 21.81 -6.02 -42.73
CA PRO A 129 23.00 -6.82 -42.47
C PRO A 129 22.95 -7.50 -41.11
N GLU A 130 23.38 -8.75 -41.03
CA GLU A 130 23.35 -9.55 -39.80
C GLU A 130 24.12 -8.88 -38.65
N ASN A 131 25.30 -8.34 -38.94
CA ASN A 131 26.10 -7.61 -37.95
C ASN A 131 25.39 -6.36 -37.43
N LEU A 132 24.61 -5.67 -38.27
CA LEU A 132 23.84 -4.49 -37.85
C LEU A 132 22.67 -4.89 -36.95
N LYS A 133 21.92 -5.94 -37.33
CA LYS A 133 20.85 -6.50 -36.48
C LYS A 133 21.41 -6.90 -35.10
N ASN A 134 22.51 -7.64 -35.09
CA ASN A 134 23.14 -8.09 -33.85
C ASN A 134 23.68 -6.94 -33.01
N ALA A 135 24.30 -5.92 -33.62
CA ALA A 135 24.78 -4.74 -32.90
C ALA A 135 23.62 -3.97 -32.23
N TYR A 136 22.53 -3.74 -32.96
CA TYR A 136 21.34 -3.06 -32.43
C TYR A 136 20.71 -3.84 -31.28
N ILE A 137 20.48 -5.14 -31.46
CA ILE A 137 19.93 -6.03 -30.43
C ILE A 137 20.83 -6.04 -29.20
N SER A 138 22.16 -6.08 -29.35
CA SER A 138 23.09 -6.09 -28.22
C SER A 138 23.03 -4.82 -27.37
N ILE A 139 22.71 -3.66 -27.97
CA ILE A 139 22.63 -2.36 -27.28
C ILE A 139 21.27 -2.18 -26.62
N GLU A 140 20.18 -2.45 -27.35
CA GLU A 140 18.82 -2.16 -26.90
C GLU A 140 18.25 -3.28 -26.01
N ASP A 141 18.43 -4.53 -26.42
CA ASP A 141 17.86 -5.70 -25.74
C ASP A 141 18.60 -6.99 -26.09
N GLU A 142 19.66 -7.30 -25.34
CA GLU A 142 20.52 -8.48 -25.58
C GLU A 142 19.75 -9.82 -25.57
N ARG A 143 18.54 -9.85 -24.98
CA ARG A 143 17.71 -11.05 -24.83
C ARG A 143 16.46 -11.00 -25.70
N PHE A 144 16.38 -10.08 -26.65
CA PHE A 144 15.22 -9.88 -27.53
C PHE A 144 14.61 -11.20 -28.05
N TYR A 145 15.42 -12.13 -28.57
CA TYR A 145 14.95 -13.42 -29.09
C TYR A 145 14.64 -14.48 -28.03
N LYS A 146 14.98 -14.24 -26.76
CA LYS A 146 14.81 -15.16 -25.64
C LYS A 146 13.52 -14.88 -24.85
N HIS A 147 12.86 -13.76 -25.07
CA HIS A 147 11.57 -13.44 -24.43
C HIS A 147 10.52 -13.05 -25.47
N ASN A 148 9.25 -13.21 -25.10
CA ASN A 148 8.11 -12.93 -25.98
C ASN A 148 7.65 -11.46 -25.80
N GLY A 149 8.58 -10.52 -25.94
CA GLY A 149 8.31 -9.08 -25.85
C GLY A 149 8.61 -8.42 -24.49
N ILE A 150 8.31 -9.08 -23.36
CA ILE A 150 8.62 -8.53 -22.02
C ILE A 150 9.80 -9.26 -21.38
N ASP A 151 10.87 -8.52 -21.07
CA ASP A 151 11.97 -9.04 -20.26
C ASP A 151 11.64 -8.88 -18.76
N PHE A 152 11.06 -9.93 -18.17
CA PHE A 152 10.69 -9.92 -16.74
C PHE A 152 11.87 -9.69 -15.79
N LYS A 153 13.07 -10.14 -16.17
CA LYS A 153 14.28 -9.99 -15.34
C LYS A 153 14.72 -8.52 -15.33
N ARG A 154 14.76 -7.88 -16.50
CA ARG A 154 15.16 -6.48 -16.64
C ARG A 154 14.10 -5.55 -16.06
N THR A 155 12.82 -5.82 -16.36
CA THR A 155 11.66 -5.10 -15.82
C THR A 155 11.62 -5.18 -14.29
N GLY A 156 11.71 -6.38 -13.72
CA GLY A 156 11.72 -6.58 -12.27
C GLY A 156 12.94 -5.93 -11.61
N GLY A 157 14.11 -6.02 -12.24
CA GLY A 157 15.33 -5.35 -11.78
C GLY A 157 15.23 -3.83 -11.79
N ALA A 158 14.59 -3.25 -12.81
CA ALA A 158 14.35 -1.81 -12.90
C ALA A 158 13.38 -1.34 -11.80
N ILE A 159 12.25 -2.04 -11.60
CA ILE A 159 11.28 -1.76 -10.54
C ILE A 159 11.93 -1.86 -9.16
N PHE A 160 12.70 -2.92 -8.91
CA PHE A 160 13.39 -3.10 -7.64
C PHE A 160 14.37 -1.95 -7.39
N LYS A 161 15.22 -1.61 -8.37
CA LYS A 161 16.16 -0.49 -8.26
C LYS A 161 15.47 0.85 -8.05
N TYR A 162 14.38 1.09 -8.77
CA TYR A 162 13.55 2.27 -8.59
C TYR A 162 13.05 2.39 -7.15
N ALA A 163 12.52 1.30 -6.58
CA ALA A 163 12.02 1.29 -5.21
C ALA A 163 13.13 1.52 -4.17
N ILE A 164 14.28 0.85 -4.30
CA ILE A 164 15.38 0.98 -3.31
C ILE A 164 16.16 2.29 -3.44
N LYS A 165 16.21 2.89 -4.63
CA LYS A 165 16.93 4.16 -4.91
C LYS A 165 16.02 5.39 -4.87
N GLY A 166 14.81 5.25 -4.30
CA GLY A 166 13.89 6.38 -4.10
C GLY A 166 13.44 7.05 -5.39
N GLY A 167 13.19 6.26 -6.43
CA GLY A 167 12.67 6.74 -7.72
C GLY A 167 13.69 6.86 -8.85
N ASN A 168 14.90 6.33 -8.68
CA ASN A 168 15.96 6.43 -9.69
C ASN A 168 16.32 5.05 -10.27
N ALA A 169 15.99 4.82 -11.54
CA ALA A 169 16.43 3.68 -12.33
C ALA A 169 17.13 4.15 -13.61
N ASN A 170 18.29 3.58 -13.91
CA ASN A 170 19.13 3.98 -15.04
C ASN A 170 18.92 3.11 -16.29
N PHE A 171 17.91 2.22 -16.27
CA PHE A 171 17.58 1.31 -17.36
C PHE A 171 16.11 0.89 -17.25
N GLY A 172 15.50 0.62 -18.40
CA GLY A 172 14.11 0.18 -18.53
C GLY A 172 13.94 -1.34 -18.47
N GLY A 173 12.69 -1.77 -18.58
CA GLY A 173 12.28 -3.16 -18.74
C GLY A 173 12.41 -3.63 -20.18
#